data_AF-A0A395HSW2-F1
#
_entry.id   AF-A0A395HSW2-F1
#
_cell.length_a   1.000
_cell.length_b   1.000
_cell.length_c   1.000
_cell.angle_alpha   90.00
_cell.angle_beta   90.00
_cell.angle_gamma   90.00
#
_symmetry.space_group_name_H-M   'P 1'
#
loop_
_entity.id
_entity.type
_entity.pdbx_description
1 polymer ?
#
loop_
_entity_poly.entity_id
_entity_poly.type
_entity_poly.pdbx_seq_one_letter_code
_entity_poly.pdbx_strand_id
1 'polypeptide(L)'
;MDAELVLRYGPGMSFYRAQIQSEEDLTHADSNSSNLSLKRYNSTLHALETTNEMLINKIGKLRTNTHRLRHDLMNLELHVRAFNRELLATWQADALTRFIEVVFERQGWKLPGKVAVGDHIYLPRETLSTLYFKALKKIKKETVTRKFGLPMRYYHALQRYHEVAHLRSTNPYRTECSFARWLVSVKEENRGAYRFWGRLFPLCYNQSVEQSADIF
;
A
#
# COMPACT_ATOMS: atom_id res chain seq x y z
N MET A 1 -42.62 -1.72 38.23
CA MET A 1 -41.98 -2.70 37.34
C MET A 1 -41.17 -3.61 38.21
N ASP A 2 -41.47 -4.90 38.20
CA ASP A 2 -40.81 -5.87 39.05
C ASP A 2 -39.38 -6.14 38.51
N ALA A 3 -38.37 -5.69 39.26
CA ALA A 3 -36.99 -5.64 38.79
C ALA A 3 -36.42 -7.05 38.51
N GLU A 4 -36.95 -8.06 39.19
CA GLU A 4 -36.55 -9.46 39.05
C GLU A 4 -36.99 -10.08 37.71
N LEU A 5 -38.17 -9.69 37.21
CA LEU A 5 -38.74 -10.17 35.94
C LEU A 5 -37.99 -9.59 34.73
N VAL A 6 -37.59 -8.32 34.78
CA VAL A 6 -36.79 -7.65 33.73
C VAL A 6 -35.40 -8.30 33.63
N LEU A 7 -34.82 -8.68 34.76
CA LEU A 7 -33.49 -9.30 34.82
C LEU A 7 -33.49 -10.73 34.23
N ARG A 8 -34.62 -11.45 34.38
CA ARG A 8 -34.73 -12.87 34.01
C ARG A 8 -35.20 -13.09 32.57
N TYR A 9 -35.98 -12.16 32.02
CA TYR A 9 -36.59 -12.32 30.69
C TYR A 9 -36.32 -11.16 29.72
N GLY A 10 -35.66 -10.10 30.19
CA GLY A 10 -35.43 -8.88 29.41
C GLY A 10 -36.68 -7.98 29.34
N PRO A 11 -36.49 -6.68 29.02
CA PRO A 11 -37.53 -5.67 29.13
C PRO A 11 -38.76 -5.92 28.24
N GLY A 12 -38.62 -6.68 27.15
CA GLY A 12 -39.72 -7.05 26.25
C GLY A 12 -40.63 -8.14 26.82
N MET A 13 -40.05 -9.23 27.34
CA MET A 13 -40.84 -10.38 27.85
C MET A 13 -41.39 -10.15 29.25
N SER A 14 -40.76 -9.28 30.05
CA SER A 14 -41.28 -8.89 31.37
C SER A 14 -42.62 -8.16 31.30
N PHE A 15 -42.90 -7.45 30.19
CA PHE A 15 -44.17 -6.75 29.98
C PHE A 15 -45.34 -7.73 29.86
N TYR A 16 -45.20 -8.78 29.04
CA TYR A 16 -46.24 -9.80 28.84
C TYR A 16 -46.52 -10.60 30.12
N ARG A 17 -45.49 -10.92 30.91
CA ARG A 17 -45.64 -11.66 32.19
C ARG A 17 -46.32 -10.84 33.28
N ALA A 18 -46.01 -9.55 33.38
CA ALA A 18 -46.64 -8.66 34.37
C ALA A 18 -48.14 -8.46 34.09
N GLN A 19 -48.56 -8.50 32.82
CA GLN A 19 -49.99 -8.45 32.45
C GLN A 19 -50.74 -9.73 32.80
N ILE A 20 -50.15 -10.90 32.54
CA ILE A 20 -50.75 -12.21 32.88
C ILE A 20 -50.93 -12.34 34.41
N GLN A 21 -49.95 -11.89 35.19
CA GLN A 21 -50.06 -11.86 36.65
C GLN A 21 -51.10 -10.84 37.14
N SER A 22 -51.30 -9.72 36.45
CA SER A 22 -52.37 -8.77 36.80
C SER A 22 -53.76 -9.26 36.39
N GLU A 23 -53.90 -10.05 35.32
CA GLU A 23 -55.19 -10.64 34.91
C GLU A 23 -55.73 -11.63 35.95
N GLU A 24 -54.86 -12.32 36.70
CA GLU A 24 -55.27 -13.18 37.81
C GLU A 24 -55.75 -12.37 39.04
N ASP A 25 -55.30 -11.12 39.21
CA ASP A 25 -55.66 -10.24 40.34
C ASP A 25 -56.80 -9.23 40.03
N LEU A 26 -57.24 -9.10 38.77
CA LEU A 26 -58.18 -8.05 38.31
C LEU A 26 -59.61 -8.57 38.08
N THR A 27 -60.20 -9.28 39.03
CA THR A 27 -61.66 -9.52 39.03
C THR A 27 -62.49 -8.25 39.26
N HIS A 28 -61.86 -7.09 39.53
CA HIS A 28 -62.50 -5.78 39.51
C HIS A 28 -61.57 -4.70 38.95
N ALA A 29 -61.68 -4.37 37.66
CA ALA A 29 -61.06 -3.17 37.11
C ALA A 29 -61.93 -2.49 36.04
N ASP A 30 -62.08 -1.17 36.20
CA ASP A 30 -62.85 -0.30 35.32
C ASP A 30 -62.40 -0.39 33.86
N SER A 31 -63.37 -0.50 32.95
CA SER A 31 -63.21 -0.58 31.49
C SER A 31 -62.42 0.58 30.86
N ASN A 32 -62.28 1.71 31.56
CA ASN A 32 -61.47 2.83 31.11
C ASN A 32 -59.95 2.59 31.29
N SER A 33 -59.55 1.79 32.29
CA SER A 33 -58.14 1.46 32.57
C SER A 33 -57.57 0.48 31.53
N SER A 34 -58.35 -0.54 31.15
CA SER A 34 -57.98 -1.52 30.12
C SER A 34 -57.87 -0.90 28.72
N ASN A 35 -58.71 0.09 28.40
CA ASN A 35 -58.62 0.84 27.14
C ASN A 35 -57.37 1.73 27.07
N LEU A 36 -56.91 2.28 28.20
CA LEU A 36 -55.68 3.08 28.27
C LEU A 36 -54.42 2.21 28.16
N SER A 37 -54.41 1.01 28.74
CA SER A 37 -53.30 0.06 28.62
C SER A 37 -53.15 -0.49 27.19
N LEU A 38 -54.27 -0.81 26.52
CA LEU A 38 -54.28 -1.24 25.12
C LEU A 38 -53.77 -0.15 24.17
N LYS A 39 -54.18 1.11 24.38
CA LYS A 39 -53.67 2.25 23.58
C LYS A 39 -52.18 2.47 23.76
N ARG A 40 -51.67 2.35 25.00
CA ARG A 40 -50.22 2.42 25.28
C ARG A 40 -49.48 1.28 24.60
N TYR A 41 -50.00 0.06 24.68
CA TYR A 41 -49.41 -1.10 24.00
C TYR A 41 -49.31 -0.91 22.48
N ASN A 42 -50.41 -0.49 21.83
CA ASN A 42 -50.40 -0.23 20.38
C ASN A 42 -49.44 0.91 20.02
N SER A 43 -49.34 1.96 20.84
CA SER A 43 -48.37 3.03 20.62
C SER A 43 -46.92 2.55 20.73
N THR A 44 -46.62 1.68 21.69
CA THR A 44 -45.29 1.07 21.83
C THR A 44 -44.97 0.09 20.71
N LEU A 45 -45.96 -0.65 20.22
CA LEU A 45 -45.81 -1.57 19.10
C LEU A 45 -45.48 -0.80 17.82
N HIS A 46 -46.21 0.27 17.51
CA HIS A 46 -45.90 1.13 16.36
C HIS A 46 -44.54 1.83 16.50
N ALA A 47 -44.14 2.25 17.71
CA ALA A 47 -42.79 2.78 17.94
C ALA A 47 -41.70 1.71 17.70
N LEU A 48 -41.96 0.45 18.05
CA LEU A 48 -41.04 -0.67 17.77
C LEU A 48 -40.98 -0.99 16.28
N GLU A 49 -42.10 -0.98 15.57
CA GLU A 49 -42.16 -1.20 14.12
C GLU A 49 -41.36 -0.12 13.37
N THR A 50 -41.60 1.15 13.68
CA THR A 50 -40.90 2.28 13.05
C THR A 50 -39.39 2.27 13.34
N THR A 51 -38.99 1.88 14.56
CA THR A 51 -37.57 1.75 14.90
C THR A 51 -36.91 0.55 14.19
N ASN A 52 -37.62 -0.57 14.06
CA ASN A 52 -37.15 -1.71 13.27
C ASN A 52 -36.96 -1.35 11.79
N GLU A 53 -37.92 -0.63 11.17
CA GLU A 53 -37.77 -0.13 9.80
C GLU A 53 -36.56 0.80 9.66
N MET A 54 -36.34 1.69 10.64
CA MET A 54 -35.17 2.56 10.65
C MET A 54 -33.85 1.77 10.74
N LEU A 55 -33.80 0.70 11.55
CA LEU A 55 -32.64 -0.18 11.67
C LEU A 55 -32.39 -0.94 10.37
N ILE A 56 -33.44 -1.48 9.73
CA ILE A 56 -33.33 -2.14 8.42
C ILE A 56 -32.75 -1.18 7.38
N ASN A 57 -33.26 0.06 7.34
CA ASN A 57 -32.75 1.10 6.43
C ASN A 57 -31.29 1.46 6.72
N LYS A 58 -30.89 1.56 7.99
CA LYS A 58 -29.49 1.80 8.37
C LYS A 58 -28.58 0.64 7.99
N ILE A 59 -29.01 -0.61 8.20
CA ILE A 59 -28.27 -1.81 7.79
C ILE A 59 -28.11 -1.85 6.26
N GLY A 60 -29.17 -1.52 5.52
CA GLY A 60 -29.11 -1.39 4.06
C GLY A 60 -28.05 -0.38 3.60
N LYS A 61 -28.05 0.82 4.20
CA LYS A 61 -27.04 1.85 3.92
C LYS A 61 -25.62 1.44 4.31
N LEU A 62 -25.44 0.74 5.44
CA LEU A 62 -24.14 0.22 5.84
C LEU A 62 -23.65 -0.83 4.85
N ARG A 63 -24.52 -1.74 4.40
CA ARG A 63 -24.16 -2.74 3.39
C ARG A 63 -23.71 -2.09 2.09
N THR A 64 -24.44 -1.10 1.57
CA THR A 64 -24.05 -0.41 0.32
C THR A 64 -22.74 0.36 0.49
N ASN A 65 -22.55 1.04 1.61
CA ASN A 65 -21.30 1.73 1.93
C ASN A 65 -20.11 0.76 2.02
N THR A 66 -20.28 -0.39 2.66
CA THR A 66 -19.23 -1.43 2.74
C THR A 66 -18.88 -1.99 1.36
N HIS A 67 -19.87 -2.20 0.48
CA HIS A 67 -19.61 -2.63 -0.90
C HIS A 67 -18.83 -1.57 -1.68
N ARG A 68 -19.19 -0.29 -1.55
CA ARG A 68 -18.46 0.82 -2.18
C ARG A 68 -17.02 0.92 -1.68
N LEU A 69 -16.83 0.86 -0.36
CA LEU A 69 -15.49 0.87 0.25
C LEU A 69 -14.62 -0.29 -0.24
N ARG A 70 -15.19 -1.49 -0.38
CA ARG A 70 -14.46 -2.65 -0.91
C ARG A 70 -14.03 -2.44 -2.36
N HIS A 71 -14.90 -1.85 -3.18
CA HIS A 71 -14.57 -1.50 -4.56
C HIS A 71 -13.47 -0.43 -4.62
N ASP A 72 -13.58 0.61 -3.79
CA ASP A 72 -12.58 1.68 -3.72
C ASP A 72 -11.21 1.16 -3.27
N LEU A 73 -11.18 0.23 -2.30
CA LEU A 73 -9.95 -0.46 -1.89
C LEU A 73 -9.33 -1.27 -3.04
N MET A 74 -10.15 -2.02 -3.79
CA MET A 74 -9.66 -2.80 -4.94
C MET A 74 -9.09 -1.88 -6.03
N ASN A 75 -9.72 -0.74 -6.30
CA ASN A 75 -9.21 0.25 -7.23
C ASN A 75 -7.89 0.86 -6.74
N LEU A 76 -7.80 1.20 -5.46
CA LEU A 76 -6.57 1.72 -4.87
C LEU A 76 -5.43 0.71 -4.99
N GLU A 77 -5.68 -0.58 -4.70
CA GLU A 77 -4.68 -1.64 -4.87
C GLU A 77 -4.19 -1.75 -6.31
N LEU A 78 -5.09 -1.65 -7.30
CA LEU A 78 -4.73 -1.66 -8.72
C LEU A 78 -3.85 -0.44 -9.07
N HIS A 79 -4.22 0.75 -8.62
CA HIS A 79 -3.42 1.96 -8.83
C HIS A 79 -2.05 1.88 -8.16
N VAL A 80 -1.97 1.37 -6.92
CA VAL A 80 -0.70 1.16 -6.22
C VAL A 80 0.18 0.17 -6.99
N ARG A 81 -0.39 -0.93 -7.51
CA ARG A 81 0.37 -1.90 -8.33
C ARG A 81 0.89 -1.28 -9.63
N ALA A 82 0.07 -0.45 -10.30
CA ALA A 82 0.50 0.26 -11.50
C ALA A 82 1.64 1.25 -11.19
N PHE A 83 1.48 2.05 -10.14
CA PHE A 83 2.47 3.01 -9.70
C PHE A 83 3.79 2.34 -9.27
N ASN A 84 3.71 1.19 -8.59
CA ASN A 84 4.89 0.40 -8.23
C ASN A 84 5.69 -0.09 -9.44
N ARG A 85 5.04 -0.34 -10.59
CA ARG A 85 5.76 -0.72 -11.83
C ARG A 85 6.54 0.47 -12.40
N GLU A 86 5.95 1.65 -12.40
CA GLU A 86 6.60 2.88 -12.84
C GLU A 86 7.77 3.26 -11.92
N LEU A 87 7.55 3.19 -10.60
CA LEU A 87 8.59 3.40 -9.60
C LEU A 87 9.74 2.40 -9.73
N LEU A 88 9.42 1.12 -9.95
CA LEU A 88 10.44 0.09 -10.16
C LEU A 88 11.32 0.41 -11.36
N ALA A 89 10.73 0.85 -12.46
CA ALA A 89 11.49 1.22 -13.65
C ALA A 89 12.41 2.43 -13.38
N THR A 90 11.95 3.43 -12.61
CA THR A 90 12.79 4.52 -12.12
C THR A 90 13.94 4.02 -11.24
N TRP A 91 13.67 3.17 -10.26
CA TRP A 91 14.71 2.64 -9.35
C TRP A 91 15.76 1.82 -10.08
N GLN A 92 15.35 1.01 -11.05
CA GLN A 92 16.26 0.25 -11.91
C GLN A 92 17.09 1.16 -12.81
N ALA A 93 16.49 2.22 -13.37
CA ALA A 93 17.20 3.22 -14.14
C ALA A 93 18.27 3.93 -13.30
N ASP A 94 17.92 4.31 -12.07
CA ASP A 94 18.82 5.01 -11.16
C ASP A 94 19.97 4.09 -10.70
N ALA A 95 19.68 2.82 -10.39
CA ALA A 95 20.71 1.84 -10.05
C ALA A 95 21.69 1.59 -11.23
N LEU A 96 21.19 1.51 -12.46
CA LEU A 96 22.05 1.37 -13.65
C LEU A 96 22.86 2.64 -13.92
N THR A 97 22.27 3.82 -13.70
CA THR A 97 22.98 5.11 -13.80
C THR A 97 24.14 5.16 -12.81
N ARG A 98 23.88 4.82 -11.55
CA ARG A 98 24.91 4.71 -10.51
C ARG A 98 25.98 3.68 -10.87
N PHE A 99 25.60 2.56 -11.47
CA PHE A 99 26.58 1.59 -11.91
C PHE A 99 27.52 2.15 -12.98
N ILE A 100 27.00 2.92 -13.95
CA ILE A 100 27.83 3.61 -14.95
C ILE A 100 28.80 4.57 -14.27
N GLU A 101 28.31 5.35 -13.30
CA GLU A 101 29.14 6.30 -12.53
C GLU A 101 30.27 5.59 -11.78
N VAL A 102 29.96 4.52 -11.05
CA VAL A 102 30.95 3.73 -10.31
C VAL A 102 31.96 3.07 -11.26
N VAL A 103 31.54 2.62 -12.45
CA VAL A 103 32.47 2.09 -13.46
C VAL A 103 33.47 3.15 -13.91
N PHE A 104 33.04 4.39 -14.05
CA PHE A 104 33.89 5.51 -14.43
C PHE A 104 34.80 5.95 -13.28
N GLU A 105 34.26 6.08 -12.06
CA GLU A 105 35.02 6.41 -10.84
C GLU A 105 36.16 5.41 -10.60
N ARG A 106 35.85 4.10 -10.57
CA ARG A 106 36.85 3.06 -10.30
C ARG A 106 37.89 2.87 -11.40
N GLN A 107 37.60 3.33 -12.63
CA GLN A 107 38.57 3.33 -13.72
C GLN A 107 39.34 4.64 -13.84
N GLY A 108 39.06 5.64 -13.00
CA GLY A 108 39.65 6.98 -13.11
C GLY A 108 39.26 7.68 -14.42
N TRP A 109 38.15 7.27 -15.04
CA TRP A 109 37.67 7.86 -16.29
C TRP A 109 36.81 9.07 -15.98
N LYS A 110 37.04 10.17 -16.71
CA LYS A 110 36.11 11.30 -16.70
C LYS A 110 34.91 10.99 -17.58
N LEU A 111 33.72 11.41 -17.15
CA LEU A 111 32.54 11.32 -17.99
C LEU A 111 32.77 12.11 -19.29
N PRO A 112 32.17 11.69 -20.42
CA PRO A 112 32.21 12.47 -21.65
C PRO A 112 31.77 13.92 -21.36
N GLY A 113 32.54 14.91 -21.80
CA GLY A 113 32.33 16.31 -21.43
C GLY A 113 33.26 16.86 -20.32
N LYS A 114 34.24 16.06 -19.85
CA LYS A 114 35.21 16.43 -18.79
C LYS A 114 34.58 16.74 -17.42
N VAL A 115 33.30 16.42 -17.23
CA VAL A 115 32.59 16.58 -15.97
C VAL A 115 33.08 15.50 -14.99
N ALA A 116 33.43 15.90 -13.77
CA ALA A 116 33.75 14.95 -12.71
C ALA A 116 32.46 14.24 -12.27
N VAL A 117 32.58 12.98 -11.85
CA VAL A 117 31.43 12.21 -11.36
C VAL A 117 30.95 12.87 -10.06
N GLY A 118 29.76 13.48 -10.09
CA GLY A 118 29.17 14.27 -9.00
C GLY A 118 28.78 15.69 -9.43
N ASP A 119 29.59 16.34 -10.28
CA ASP A 119 29.34 17.72 -10.75
C ASP A 119 28.22 17.79 -11.80
N HIS A 120 27.84 16.62 -12.34
CA HIS A 120 26.84 16.50 -13.39
C HIS A 120 25.40 16.64 -12.87
N ILE A 121 25.17 16.68 -11.55
CA ILE A 121 23.83 16.82 -10.94
C ILE A 121 23.14 18.13 -11.36
N TYR A 122 23.91 19.17 -11.72
CA TYR A 122 23.38 20.47 -12.16
C TYR A 122 23.10 20.57 -13.66
N LEU A 123 23.44 19.54 -14.44
CA LEU A 123 23.21 19.55 -15.90
C LEU A 123 21.75 19.23 -16.23
N PRO A 124 21.20 19.83 -17.30
CA PRO A 124 19.87 19.48 -17.79
C PRO A 124 19.74 17.98 -18.09
N ARG A 125 18.55 17.45 -17.89
CA ARG A 125 18.25 16.01 -17.98
C ARG A 125 18.64 15.39 -19.31
N GLU A 126 18.38 16.10 -20.40
CA GLU A 126 18.64 15.67 -21.78
C GLU A 126 20.15 15.56 -22.04
N THR A 127 20.91 16.58 -21.67
CA THR A 127 22.37 16.56 -21.72
C THR A 127 22.94 15.38 -20.95
N LEU A 128 22.51 15.18 -19.71
CA LEU A 128 22.92 14.03 -18.91
C LEU A 128 22.62 12.69 -19.58
N SER A 129 21.43 12.51 -20.14
CA SER A 129 21.08 11.28 -20.86
C SER A 129 22.05 11.04 -22.03
N THR A 130 22.37 12.07 -22.83
CA THR A 130 23.37 11.92 -23.90
C THR A 130 24.78 11.60 -23.38
N LEU A 131 25.16 12.14 -22.21
CA LEU A 131 26.45 11.86 -21.60
C LEU A 131 26.55 10.40 -21.14
N TYR A 132 25.53 9.89 -20.44
CA TYR A 132 25.49 8.48 -20.05
C TYR A 132 25.43 7.55 -21.26
N PHE A 133 24.75 7.92 -22.34
CA PHE A 133 24.80 7.13 -23.58
C PHE A 133 26.19 7.05 -24.19
N LYS A 134 26.90 8.18 -24.24
CA LYS A 134 28.30 8.21 -24.69
C LYS A 134 29.21 7.43 -23.75
N ALA A 135 28.96 7.48 -22.44
CA ALA A 135 29.70 6.76 -21.42
C ALA A 135 29.50 5.25 -21.55
N LEU A 136 28.26 4.82 -21.74
CA LEU A 136 27.86 3.43 -21.92
C LEU A 136 28.58 2.77 -23.11
N LYS A 137 28.71 3.49 -24.24
CA LYS A 137 29.45 3.01 -25.41
C LYS A 137 30.94 2.74 -25.13
N LYS A 138 31.53 3.36 -24.10
CA LYS A 138 32.93 3.11 -23.70
C LYS A 138 33.07 1.89 -22.79
N ILE A 139 32.00 1.45 -22.13
CA ILE A 139 32.04 0.31 -21.21
C ILE A 139 32.04 -0.98 -22.04
N LYS A 140 33.15 -1.72 -21.98
CA LYS A 140 33.29 -3.01 -22.67
C LYS A 140 32.85 -4.18 -21.79
N LYS A 141 32.51 -5.32 -22.40
CA LYS A 141 32.13 -6.55 -21.69
C LYS A 141 33.20 -7.01 -20.70
N GLU A 142 34.48 -6.83 -21.03
CA GLU A 142 35.61 -7.21 -20.18
C GLU A 142 35.69 -6.34 -18.92
N THR A 143 35.22 -5.10 -19.00
CA THR A 143 35.17 -4.21 -17.83
C THR A 143 34.22 -4.80 -16.79
N VAL A 144 33.01 -5.14 -17.19
CA VAL A 144 31.98 -5.66 -16.28
C VAL A 144 32.36 -7.04 -15.74
N THR A 145 32.85 -7.92 -16.61
CA THR A 145 33.13 -9.31 -16.23
C THR A 145 34.45 -9.50 -15.48
N ARG A 146 35.55 -8.87 -15.93
CA ARG A 146 36.89 -9.06 -15.33
C ARG A 146 37.16 -8.09 -14.19
N LYS A 147 36.81 -6.80 -14.33
CA LYS A 147 37.13 -5.80 -13.29
C LYS A 147 36.12 -5.77 -12.14
N PHE A 148 34.84 -5.98 -12.45
CA PHE A 148 33.76 -5.95 -11.45
C PHE A 148 33.29 -7.34 -11.01
N GLY A 149 33.80 -8.42 -11.61
CA GLY A 149 33.42 -9.79 -11.26
C GLY A 149 31.92 -10.08 -11.46
N LEU A 150 31.26 -9.32 -12.34
CA LEU A 150 29.83 -9.42 -12.60
C LEU A 150 29.56 -10.34 -13.80
N PRO A 151 28.60 -11.28 -13.68
CA PRO A 151 28.13 -12.11 -14.79
C PRO A 151 27.72 -11.32 -16.05
N MET A 152 27.75 -11.98 -17.22
CA MET A 152 27.44 -11.35 -18.52
C MET A 152 26.05 -10.67 -18.57
N ARG A 153 25.07 -11.17 -17.81
CA ARG A 153 23.73 -10.56 -17.70
C ARG A 153 23.73 -9.09 -17.26
N TYR A 154 24.71 -8.65 -16.46
CA TYR A 154 24.82 -7.24 -16.05
C TYR A 154 25.30 -6.35 -17.20
N TYR A 155 26.15 -6.87 -18.09
CA TYR A 155 26.52 -6.16 -19.31
C TYR A 155 25.33 -6.02 -20.25
N HIS A 156 24.51 -7.07 -20.42
CA HIS A 156 23.29 -6.98 -21.22
C HIS A 156 22.28 -5.99 -20.62
N ALA A 157 22.10 -5.97 -19.30
CA ALA A 157 21.26 -4.99 -18.63
C ALA A 157 21.75 -3.56 -18.86
N LEU A 158 23.06 -3.33 -18.82
CA LEU A 158 23.66 -2.05 -19.18
C LEU A 158 23.36 -1.65 -20.63
N GLN A 159 23.45 -2.57 -21.60
CA GLN A 159 23.12 -2.26 -23.01
C GLN A 159 21.65 -1.84 -23.19
N ARG A 160 20.74 -2.36 -22.37
CA ARG A 160 19.32 -2.00 -22.34
C ARG A 160 19.00 -0.73 -21.55
N TYR A 161 20.01 -0.07 -20.98
CA TYR A 161 19.83 1.17 -20.22
C TYR A 161 19.10 2.28 -21.03
N HIS A 162 19.22 2.30 -22.35
CA HIS A 162 18.50 3.23 -23.21
C HIS A 162 16.99 3.13 -23.14
N GLU A 163 16.45 1.96 -22.82
CA GLU A 163 15.02 1.75 -22.63
C GLU A 163 14.52 2.45 -21.37
N VAL A 164 15.36 2.58 -20.33
CA VAL A 164 14.97 3.06 -19.00
C VAL A 164 15.56 4.42 -18.62
N ALA A 165 16.51 4.95 -19.39
CA ALA A 165 17.19 6.23 -19.11
C ALA A 165 16.22 7.42 -18.99
N HIS A 166 15.08 7.37 -19.69
CA HIS A 166 14.04 8.39 -19.65
C HIS A 166 13.17 8.35 -18.38
N LEU A 167 13.33 7.32 -17.54
CA LEU A 167 12.60 7.13 -16.28
C LEU A 167 13.46 7.48 -15.06
N ARG A 168 14.75 7.78 -15.25
CA ARG A 168 15.67 8.12 -14.16
C ARG A 168 15.23 9.37 -13.42
N SER A 169 15.51 9.40 -12.12
CA SER A 169 15.31 10.58 -11.29
C SER A 169 16.43 11.60 -11.48
N THR A 170 16.19 12.83 -11.02
CA THR A 170 17.21 13.90 -11.04
C THR A 170 18.37 13.59 -10.09
N ASN A 171 18.12 12.83 -9.02
CA ASN A 171 19.14 12.42 -8.06
C ASN A 171 19.00 10.91 -7.75
N PRO A 172 19.89 10.07 -8.31
CA PRO A 172 19.84 8.62 -8.12
C PRO A 172 19.99 8.13 -6.67
N TYR A 173 20.55 8.93 -5.76
CA TYR A 173 20.64 8.57 -4.34
C TYR A 173 19.29 8.63 -3.62
N ARG A 174 18.32 9.42 -4.12
CA ARG A 174 17.00 9.53 -3.49
C ARG A 174 16.21 8.22 -3.56
N THR A 175 16.50 7.37 -4.53
CA THR A 175 15.78 6.10 -4.72
C THR A 175 16.40 4.92 -3.98
N GLU A 176 17.57 5.10 -3.35
CA GLU A 176 18.33 4.04 -2.70
C GLU A 176 17.49 3.28 -1.66
N CYS A 177 17.01 3.96 -0.62
CA CYS A 177 16.26 3.33 0.47
C CYS A 177 14.95 2.69 -0.02
N SER A 178 14.21 3.38 -0.88
CA SER A 178 12.95 2.85 -1.45
C SER A 178 13.19 1.59 -2.28
N PHE A 179 14.26 1.57 -3.07
CA PHE A 179 14.64 0.40 -3.85
C PHE A 179 15.12 -0.75 -2.97
N ALA A 180 15.88 -0.45 -1.92
CA ALA A 180 16.33 -1.43 -0.93
C ALA A 180 15.14 -2.11 -0.23
N ARG A 181 14.17 -1.33 0.26
CA ARG A 181 12.94 -1.85 0.88
C ARG A 181 12.14 -2.73 -0.08
N TRP A 182 12.03 -2.32 -1.35
CA TRP A 182 11.38 -3.15 -2.35
C TRP A 182 12.15 -4.47 -2.56
N LEU A 183 13.47 -4.44 -2.69
CA LEU A 183 14.26 -5.66 -2.84
C LEU A 183 14.08 -6.63 -1.67
N VAL A 184 14.01 -6.11 -0.44
CA VAL A 184 13.73 -6.92 0.75
C VAL A 184 12.31 -7.50 0.70
N SER A 185 11.30 -6.71 0.33
CA SER A 185 9.91 -7.19 0.28
C SER A 185 9.68 -8.26 -0.78
N VAL A 186 10.37 -8.19 -1.92
CA VAL A 186 10.25 -9.20 -3.00
C VAL A 186 11.31 -10.30 -2.89
N LYS A 187 12.06 -10.39 -1.79
CA LYS A 187 13.14 -11.37 -1.61
C LYS A 187 12.64 -12.82 -1.74
N GLU A 188 11.47 -13.12 -1.18
CA GLU A 188 10.89 -14.46 -1.23
C GLU A 188 10.11 -14.71 -2.52
N GLU A 189 9.32 -13.74 -2.97
CA GLU A 189 8.45 -13.86 -4.16
C GLU A 189 9.24 -13.83 -5.47
N ASN A 190 10.30 -13.01 -5.55
CA ASN A 190 11.14 -12.85 -6.74
C ASN A 190 12.64 -12.92 -6.39
N ARG A 191 13.06 -14.12 -6.01
CA ARG A 191 14.47 -14.45 -5.72
C ARG A 191 15.42 -14.09 -6.87
N GLY A 192 14.94 -14.11 -8.11
CA GLY A 192 15.73 -13.73 -9.29
C GLY A 192 16.11 -12.26 -9.30
N ALA A 193 15.13 -11.38 -9.09
CA ALA A 193 15.36 -9.93 -9.01
C ALA A 193 16.26 -9.58 -7.82
N TYR A 194 16.00 -10.14 -6.64
CA TYR A 194 16.82 -9.88 -5.45
C TYR A 194 18.28 -10.34 -5.65
N ARG A 195 18.52 -11.53 -6.23
CA ARG A 195 19.90 -11.99 -6.53
C ARG A 195 20.60 -11.12 -7.56
N PHE A 196 19.86 -10.63 -8.56
CA PHE A 196 20.43 -9.79 -9.60
C PHE A 196 20.82 -8.43 -9.01
N TRP A 197 19.85 -7.69 -8.50
CA TRP A 197 20.03 -6.34 -8.00
C TRP A 197 20.82 -6.31 -6.70
N GLY A 198 20.64 -7.27 -5.79
CA GLY A 198 21.38 -7.34 -4.53
C GLY A 198 22.89 -7.56 -4.69
N ARG A 199 23.36 -8.09 -5.83
CA ARG A 199 24.80 -8.15 -6.15
C ARG A 199 25.32 -6.86 -6.76
N LEU A 200 24.45 -6.09 -7.42
CA LEU A 200 24.80 -4.79 -8.01
C LEU A 200 24.71 -3.65 -7.00
N PHE A 201 23.78 -3.76 -6.04
CA PHE A 201 23.42 -2.71 -5.11
C PHE A 201 24.61 -2.23 -4.24
N PRO A 202 25.39 -3.12 -3.58
CA PRO A 202 26.55 -2.68 -2.81
C PRO A 202 27.65 -2.06 -3.66
N LEU A 203 27.73 -2.40 -4.95
CA LEU A 203 28.66 -1.76 -5.86
C LEU A 203 28.25 -0.32 -6.18
N CYS A 204 26.94 -0.04 -6.22
CA CYS A 204 26.39 1.25 -6.63
C CYS A 204 26.27 2.26 -5.47
N TYR A 205 25.93 1.77 -4.28
CA TYR A 205 25.60 2.57 -3.10
C TYR A 205 26.58 2.40 -1.93
N ASN A 206 27.56 1.50 -2.05
CA ASN A 206 28.52 1.17 -0.99
C ASN A 206 27.90 0.69 0.34
N GLN A 207 26.63 0.25 0.31
CA GLN A 207 25.89 -0.29 1.45
C GLN A 207 25.18 -1.60 1.05
N SER A 208 24.90 -2.47 2.02
CA SER A 208 24.10 -3.67 1.75
C SER A 208 22.63 -3.30 1.53
N VAL A 209 21.89 -4.17 0.84
CA VAL A 209 20.44 -3.97 0.61
C VAL A 209 19.69 -3.89 1.94
N GLU A 210 20.07 -4.73 2.91
CA GLU A 210 19.49 -4.77 4.24
C GLU A 210 19.77 -3.47 5.00
N GLN A 211 21.03 -3.01 4.99
CA GLN A 211 21.42 -1.76 5.64
C GLN A 211 20.65 -0.57 5.07
N SER A 212 20.57 -0.43 3.74
CA SER A 212 19.84 0.68 3.11
C SER A 212 18.31 0.57 3.27
N ALA A 213 17.78 -0.62 3.53
CA ALA A 213 16.35 -0.82 3.79
C ALA A 213 15.97 -0.43 5.23
N ASP A 214 16.87 -0.64 6.18
CA ASP A 214 16.68 -0.33 7.60
C ASP A 214 16.92 1.17 7.92
N ILE A 215 17.50 1.92 6.99
CA ILE A 215 17.65 3.37 7.08
C ILE A 215 16.28 4.02 6.84
N PHE A 216 15.62 4.36 7.96
CA PHE A 216 14.29 4.99 8.14
C PHE A 216 13.07 4.08 7.96
#